data_AF-A0A350QI68-F1
#
_entry.id   AF-A0A350QI68-F1
#
_cell.length_a   1.000
_cell.length_b   1.000
_cell.length_c   1.000
_cell.angle_alpha   90.00
_cell.angle_beta   90.00
_cell.angle_gamma   90.00
#
_symmetry.space_group_name_H-M   'P 1'
#
loop_
_entity.id
_entity.type
_entity.pdbx_description
1 polymer ?
#
loop_
_entity_poly.entity_id
_entity_poly.type
_entity_poly.pdbx_seq_one_letter_code
_entity_poly.pdbx_strand_id
1 'polypeptide(L)' 'PKQREVLARRFGLLGYEPSTLEDVGHEIGLTRERVRQIQVEALRRLKEIVTHQGLNIETLFQD' A
#
# COMPACT_ATOMS: atom_id res chain seq x y z
N PRO A 1 -6.72 1.48 -10.55
CA PRO A 1 -5.47 2.20 -10.92
C PRO A 1 -4.79 2.91 -9.74
N LYS A 2 -5.49 3.80 -9.02
CA LYS A 2 -4.86 4.66 -7.98
C LYS A 2 -4.33 3.92 -6.75
N GLN A 3 -4.98 2.83 -6.31
CA GLN A 3 -4.54 2.08 -5.11
C GLN A 3 -3.16 1.43 -5.29
N ARG A 4 -2.90 0.82 -6.46
CA ARG A 4 -1.60 0.20 -6.78
C ARG A 4 -0.48 1.24 -6.77
N GLU A 5 -0.73 2.40 -7.38
CA GLU A 5 0.25 3.49 -7.46
C GLU A 5 0.56 4.07 -6.07
N VAL A 6 -0.48 4.32 -5.26
CA VAL A 6 -0.31 4.79 -3.87
C VAL A 6 0.52 3.79 -3.06
N LEU A 7 0.20 2.50 -3.11
CA LEU A 7 0.98 1.50 -2.39
C LEU A 7 2.43 1.41 -2.91
N ALA A 8 2.62 1.42 -4.23
CA ALA A 8 3.94 1.31 -4.83
C ALA A 8 4.86 2.46 -4.40
N ARG A 9 4.38 3.71 -4.45
CA ARG A 9 5.16 4.87 -3.99
C ARG A 9 5.33 4.90 -2.47
N ARG A 10 4.30 4.56 -1.70
CA ARG A 10 4.37 4.60 -0.21
C ARG A 10 5.35 3.60 0.37
N PHE A 11 5.45 2.43 -0.25
CA PHE A 11 6.27 1.32 0.25
C PHE A 11 7.52 1.05 -0.60
N GLY A 12 7.82 1.90 -1.58
CA GLY A 12 8.99 1.75 -2.46
C GLY A 12 8.97 0.46 -3.29
N LEU A 13 7.78 0.04 -3.74
CA LEU A 13 7.61 -1.16 -4.55
C LEU A 13 7.69 -0.78 -6.04
N LEU A 14 7.93 -1.77 -6.91
CA LEU A 14 7.96 -1.58 -8.37
C LEU A 14 9.02 -0.57 -8.84
N GLY A 15 10.11 -0.40 -8.08
CA GLY A 15 11.20 0.52 -8.43
C GLY A 15 10.97 1.98 -8.02
N TYR A 16 9.93 2.27 -7.23
CA TYR A 16 9.77 3.58 -6.60
C TYR A 16 10.59 3.69 -5.31
N GLU A 17 10.97 4.91 -4.96
CA GLU A 17 11.48 5.23 -3.62
C GLU A 17 10.30 5.40 -2.63
N PRO A 18 10.43 4.94 -1.37
CA PRO A 18 9.42 5.17 -0.34
C PRO A 18 9.14 6.65 -0.13
N SER A 19 7.88 7.06 -0.31
CA SER A 19 7.45 8.46 -0.26
C SER A 19 6.42 8.71 0.84
N THR A 20 6.28 9.94 1.35
CA THR A 20 5.30 10.26 2.40
C THR A 20 3.86 10.27 1.90
N LEU A 21 2.85 10.27 2.79
CA LEU A 21 1.45 10.43 2.39
C LEU A 21 1.19 11.78 1.71
N GLU A 22 1.95 12.80 2.11
CA GLU A 22 1.84 14.16 1.59
C GLU A 22 2.45 14.25 0.19
N ASP A 23 3.66 13.74 -0.01
CA ASP A 23 4.33 13.72 -1.31
C ASP A 23 3.52 12.95 -2.34
N VAL A 24 3.07 11.74 -1.97
CA VAL A 24 2.23 10.92 -2.86
C VAL A 24 0.92 11.64 -3.18
N GLY A 25 0.33 12.34 -2.22
CA GLY A 25 -0.88 13.14 -2.43
C GLY A 25 -0.64 14.28 -3.42
N HIS A 26 0.46 15.01 -3.25
CA HIS A 26 0.84 16.10 -4.14
C HIS A 26 1.05 15.61 -5.59
N GLU A 27 1.75 14.50 -5.78
CA GLU A 27 2.06 13.95 -7.12
C GLU A 27 0.83 13.43 -7.87
N ILE A 28 -0.15 12.86 -7.17
CA ILE A 28 -1.35 12.26 -7.79
C ILE A 28 -2.61 13.13 -7.70
N GLY A 29 -2.47 14.36 -7.20
CA GLY A 29 -3.54 15.34 -7.05
C GLY A 29 -4.61 14.92 -6.03
N LEU A 30 -4.20 14.34 -4.91
CA LEU A 30 -5.08 13.93 -3.81
C LEU A 30 -4.64 14.55 -2.48
N THR A 31 -5.59 14.71 -1.58
CA THR A 31 -5.26 15.12 -0.21
C THR A 31 -4.53 14.00 0.53
N ARG A 32 -3.67 14.37 1.49
CA ARG A 32 -2.98 13.44 2.39
C ARG A 32 -3.95 12.43 3.02
N GLU A 33 -5.11 12.89 3.48
CA GLU A 33 -6.11 12.02 4.09
C GLU A 33 -6.70 11.03 3.08
N ARG A 34 -6.91 11.46 1.83
CA ARG A 34 -7.39 10.55 0.78
C ARG A 34 -6.37 9.46 0.45
N VAL A 35 -5.07 9.80 0.43
CA VAL A 35 -4.00 8.82 0.29
C VAL A 35 -3.98 7.85 1.48
N ARG A 36 -4.18 8.34 2.71
CA ARG A 36 -4.27 7.50 3.92
C ARG A 36 -5.41 6.50 3.83
N GLN A 37 -6.60 6.95 3.43
CA GLN A 37 -7.77 6.08 3.24
C GLN A 37 -7.50 4.98 2.21
N ILE A 38 -6.95 5.36 1.05
CA ILE A 38 -6.57 4.43 -0.02
C ILE A 38 -5.56 3.39 0.50
N GLN A 39 -4.56 3.82 1.26
CA GLN A 39 -3.55 2.93 1.83
C GLN A 39 -4.20 1.88 2.76
N VAL A 40 -5.09 2.32 3.67
CA VAL A 40 -5.77 1.42 4.62
C VAL A 40 -6.67 0.42 3.90
N GLU A 41 -7.49 0.89 2.94
CA GLU A 41 -8.36 0.02 2.13
C GLU A 41 -7.55 -1.04 1.36
N ALA A 42 -6.44 -0.61 0.75
CA ALA A 42 -5.62 -1.50 -0.06
C ALA A 42 -4.88 -2.54 0.81
N LEU A 43 -4.37 -2.15 1.99
CA LEU A 43 -3.77 -3.08 2.95
C LEU A 43 -4.78 -4.09 3.50
N ARG A 44 -6.02 -3.65 3.79
CA ARG A 44 -7.10 -4.57 4.20
C ARG A 44 -7.36 -5.62 3.12
N ARG A 45 -7.51 -5.19 1.87
CA ARG A 45 -7.71 -6.09 0.73
C ARG A 45 -6.53 -7.04 0.52
N LEU A 46 -5.30 -6.56 0.67
CA LEU A 46 -4.11 -7.40 0.59
C LEU A 46 -4.11 -8.49 1.66
N LYS A 47 -4.45 -8.12 2.91
CA LYS A 47 -4.59 -9.09 4.00
C LYS A 47 -5.63 -10.18 3.68
N GLU A 48 -6.78 -9.80 3.15
CA GLU A 48 -7.83 -10.75 2.75
C GLU A 48 -7.35 -11.73 1.67
N ILE A 49 -6.63 -11.23 0.65
CA ILE A 49 -6.07 -12.05 -0.43
C ILE A 49 -5.03 -13.04 0.12
N VAL A 50 -4.10 -12.54 0.95
CA VAL A 50 -3.02 -13.35 1.56
C VAL A 50 -3.62 -14.46 2.41
N THR A 51 -4.57 -14.13 3.30
CA THR A 51 -5.27 -15.12 4.13
C THR A 51 -6.02 -16.16 3.28
N HIS A 52 -6.71 -15.74 2.22
CA HIS A 52 -7.44 -16.66 1.33
C HIS A 52 -6.49 -17.60 0.56
N GLN A 53 -5.24 -17.21 0.34
CA GLN A 53 -4.22 -18.06 -0.29
C GLN A 53 -3.51 -19.00 0.70
N GLY A 54 -3.95 -19.04 1.96
CA GLY A 54 -3.34 -19.88 3.01
C GLY A 54 -1.98 -19.36 3.48
N LEU A 55 -1.58 -18.17 3.04
CA LEU A 55 -0.40 -17.47 3.55
C LEU A 55 -0.81 -16.76 4.83
N ASN A 56 -0.10 -17.04 5.93
CA ASN A 56 -0.33 -16.37 7.20
C ASN A 56 0.86 -15.44 7.50
N ILE A 57 0.69 -14.54 8.49
CA ILE A 57 1.76 -13.61 8.88
C ILE A 57 2.99 -14.39 9.35
N GLU A 58 2.78 -15.52 10.03
CA GLU A 58 3.86 -16.36 10.53
C GLU A 58 4.71 -16.91 9.38
N THR A 59 4.12 -17.33 8.25
CA THR A 59 4.85 -17.83 7.08
C THR A 59 5.56 -16.73 6.29
N LEU A 60 5.10 -15.48 6.38
CA LEU A 60 5.69 -14.33 5.68
C LEU A 60 6.94 -13.78 6.37
N PHE A 61 7.06 -13.96 7.69
CA PHE A 61 8.16 -13.43 8.50
C PHE A 61 8.90 -14.55 9.25
N GLN A 62 8.93 -15.77 8.70
CA GLN A 62 9.87 -16.78 9.20
C GLN A 62 11.29 -16.37 8.83
N ASP A 63 11.94 -15.68 9.75
CA ASP A 63 13.39 -15.69 9.92
C ASP A 63 13.81 -16.90 10.78
#